data_AF-A0A2W4N0W1-F1
#
_entry.id   AF-A0A2W4N0W1-F1
#
_cell.length_a   1.000
_cell.length_b   1.000
_cell.length_c   1.000
_cell.angle_alpha   90.00
_cell.angle_beta   90.00
_cell.angle_gamma   90.00
#
_symmetry.space_group_name_H-M   'P 1'
#
loop_
_entity.id
_entity.type
_entity.pdbx_description
1 polymer ?
#
loop_
_entity_poly.entity_id
_entity_poly.type
_entity_poly.pdbx_seq_one_letter_code
_entity_poly.pdbx_strand_id
1 'polypeptide(L)'
;GPGGTPVIAYPHGSVPEVLEDGVTGFIVRSIDEAVAAVERIPEIDRRACRAAFERRFTAERMAEDYLEVYTKLIEEKAAALVG
;
A
#
# COMPACT_ATOMS: atom_id res chain seq x y z
N GLY A 1 16.08 1.33 6.81
CA GLY A 1 15.86 0.83 5.44
C GLY A 1 14.46 1.21 5.00
N PRO A 2 14.19 1.35 3.69
CA PRO A 2 13.01 2.05 3.16
C PRO A 2 11.64 1.42 3.45
N GLY A 3 11.54 0.25 4.10
CA GLY A 3 10.26 -0.43 4.39
C GLY A 3 9.98 -0.73 5.87
N GLY A 4 10.63 -0.06 6.82
CA GLY A 4 10.51 -0.39 8.26
C GLY A 4 9.95 0.72 9.15
N THR A 5 9.42 1.78 8.56
CA THR A 5 8.89 2.93 9.31
C THR A 5 7.37 2.88 9.31
N PRO A 6 6.72 2.73 10.47
CA PRO A 6 5.26 2.79 10.55
C PRO A 6 4.74 4.17 10.12
N VAL A 7 3.60 4.19 9.42
CA VAL A 7 3.00 5.41 8.84
C VAL A 7 1.65 5.70 9.49
N ILE A 8 1.34 6.96 9.76
CA ILE A 8 -0.02 7.41 10.10
C ILE A 8 -0.57 8.14 8.87
N ALA A 9 -1.71 7.72 8.36
CA ALA A 9 -2.28 8.28 7.13
C ALA A 9 -3.80 8.35 7.16
N TYR A 10 -4.35 9.33 6.42
CA TYR A 10 -5.79 9.39 6.18
C TYR A 10 -6.20 8.41 5.08
N PRO A 11 -7.44 7.87 5.07
CA PRO A 11 -7.91 6.87 4.09
C PRO A 11 -8.21 7.50 2.71
N HIS A 12 -7.18 8.02 2.04
CA HIS A 12 -7.28 8.61 0.71
C HIS A 12 -6.44 7.82 -0.30
N GLY A 13 -6.95 7.66 -1.52
CA GLY A 13 -6.25 6.95 -2.59
C GLY A 13 -5.89 5.51 -2.20
N SER A 14 -4.68 5.09 -2.49
CA SER A 14 -4.20 3.71 -2.25
C SER A 14 -3.92 3.37 -0.78
N VAL A 15 -4.05 4.33 0.17
CA VAL A 15 -3.73 4.12 1.59
C VAL A 15 -4.42 2.89 2.21
N PRO A 16 -5.73 2.63 2.00
CA PRO A 16 -6.39 1.45 2.59
C PRO A 16 -5.91 0.12 2.00
N GLU A 17 -5.38 0.16 0.76
CA GLU A 17 -4.88 -1.03 0.06
C GLU A 17 -3.44 -1.33 0.45
N VAL A 18 -2.65 -0.29 0.73
CA VAL A 18 -1.22 -0.41 0.99
C VAL A 18 -0.86 -0.52 2.47
N LEU A 19 -1.73 -0.06 3.35
CA LEU A 19 -1.47 0.02 4.79
C LEU A 19 -2.30 -1.01 5.56
N GLU A 20 -1.64 -1.81 6.40
CA GLU A 20 -2.28 -2.76 7.30
C GLU A 20 -2.36 -2.12 8.68
N ASP A 21 -3.57 -1.75 9.08
CA ASP A 21 -3.83 -1.05 10.34
C ASP A 21 -3.31 -1.86 11.54
N GLY A 22 -2.52 -1.22 12.39
CA GLY A 22 -1.85 -1.84 13.53
C GLY A 22 -0.62 -2.70 13.20
N VAL A 23 -0.26 -2.89 11.93
CA VAL A 23 0.88 -3.73 11.51
C VAL A 23 1.94 -2.92 10.76
N THR A 24 1.54 -2.15 9.75
CA THR A 24 2.45 -1.26 9.00
C THR A 24 2.20 0.21 9.27
N GLY A 25 1.19 0.53 10.09
CA GLY A 25 0.83 1.91 10.42
C GLY A 25 -0.56 2.01 11.03
N PHE A 26 -1.13 3.21 11.04
CA PHE A 26 -2.50 3.47 11.46
C PHE A 26 -3.25 4.33 10.43
N ILE A 27 -4.51 3.98 10.15
CA ILE A 27 -5.40 4.78 9.31
C ILE A 27 -6.27 5.66 10.22
N VAL A 28 -6.19 6.98 10.03
CA VAL A 28 -6.87 7.97 10.87
C VAL A 28 -7.85 8.83 10.08
N ARG A 29 -8.93 9.27 10.70
CA ARG A 29 -9.98 10.11 10.08
C ARG A 29 -10.08 11.49 10.69
N SER A 30 -9.34 11.76 11.76
CA SER A 30 -9.30 13.05 12.44
C SER A 30 -7.90 13.35 12.99
N ILE A 31 -7.68 14.61 13.38
CA ILE A 31 -6.45 15.03 14.05
C ILE A 31 -6.32 14.34 15.42
N ASP A 32 -7.42 14.20 16.15
CA ASP A 32 -7.42 13.53 17.46
C ASP A 32 -7.01 12.05 17.34
N GLU A 33 -7.51 11.36 16.30
CA GLU A 33 -7.08 10.00 15.98
C GLU A 33 -5.60 9.94 15.57
N ALA A 34 -5.10 10.95 14.85
CA ALA A 34 -3.68 11.05 14.50
C ALA A 34 -2.81 11.21 15.75
N VAL A 35 -3.21 12.04 16.72
CA VAL A 35 -2.50 12.24 17.98
C VAL A 35 -2.49 10.94 18.80
N ALA A 36 -3.63 10.26 18.92
CA ALA A 36 -3.69 8.97 19.60
C ALA A 36 -2.83 7.90 18.91
N ALA A 37 -2.78 7.90 17.58
CA ALA A 37 -1.95 6.96 16.82
C ALA A 37 -0.44 7.21 17.03
N VAL A 38 0.00 8.46 17.25
CA VAL A 38 1.41 8.77 17.56
C VAL A 38 1.87 8.08 18.84
N GLU A 39 1.02 8.04 19.87
CA GLU A 39 1.32 7.36 21.13
C GLU A 39 1.44 5.84 20.95
N ARG A 40 0.76 5.29 19.95
CA ARG A 40 0.72 3.85 19.62
C ARG A 40 1.78 3.41 18.62
N ILE A 41 2.47 4.33 17.93
CA ILE A 41 3.58 4.00 17.01
C ILE A 41 4.62 3.04 17.64
N PRO A 42 5.03 3.20 18.92
CA PRO A 42 5.98 2.28 19.56
C PRO A 42 5.47 0.85 19.71
N GLU A 43 4.15 0.61 19.64
CA GLU A 43 3.55 -0.73 19.68
C GLU A 43 3.83 -1.52 18.40
N ILE A 44 4.12 -0.82 17.29
CA ILE A 44 4.39 -1.47 16.00
C ILE A 44 5.82 -2.03 15.98
N ASP A 45 5.92 -3.35 15.86
CA ASP A 45 7.20 -4.00 15.58
C ASP A 45 7.67 -3.65 14.17
N ARG A 46 8.77 -2.89 14.10
CA ARG A 46 9.42 -2.50 12.85
C ARG A 46 9.83 -3.70 11.99
N ARG A 47 10.12 -4.86 12.59
CA ARG A 47 10.43 -6.09 11.85
C ARG A 47 9.18 -6.67 11.21
N ALA A 48 8.05 -6.69 11.92
CA ALA A 48 6.76 -7.10 11.37
C ALA A 48 6.31 -6.17 10.25
N CYS A 49 6.45 -4.85 10.43
CA CYS A 49 6.18 -3.86 9.40
C CYS A 49 7.01 -4.12 8.13
N ARG A 50 8.31 -4.40 8.30
CA ARG A 50 9.20 -4.73 7.18
C ARG A 50 8.81 -6.03 6.47
N ALA A 51 8.50 -7.09 7.22
CA ALA A 51 8.09 -8.36 6.64
C ALA A 51 6.76 -8.25 5.87
N ALA A 52 5.81 -7.47 6.40
CA ALA A 52 4.55 -7.17 5.73
C ALA A 52 4.76 -6.37 4.45
N PHE A 53 5.68 -5.39 4.47
CA PHE A 53 6.07 -4.62 3.30
C PHE A 53 6.72 -5.50 2.24
N GLU A 54 7.73 -6.30 2.61
CA GLU A 54 8.41 -7.23 1.72
C GLU A 54 7.47 -8.29 1.12
N ARG A 55 6.40 -8.68 1.82
CA ARG A 55 5.40 -9.62 1.28
C ARG A 55 4.44 -8.97 0.28
N ARG A 56 4.11 -7.68 0.44
CA ARG A 56 3.06 -7.01 -0.35
C ARG A 56 3.59 -6.08 -1.44
N PHE A 57 4.79 -5.53 -1.28
CA PHE A 57 5.43 -4.54 -2.17
C PHE A 57 6.73 -5.08 -2.77
N THR A 58 6.74 -6.33 -3.22
CA THR A 58 7.89 -6.80 -3.99
C THR A 58 7.94 -6.10 -5.34
N ALA A 59 9.16 -5.88 -5.85
CA ALA A 59 9.36 -5.38 -7.20
C ALA A 59 8.69 -6.29 -8.25
N GLU A 60 8.55 -7.59 -7.95
CA GLU A 60 7.81 -8.53 -8.80
C GLU A 60 6.32 -8.17 -8.91
N ARG A 61 5.64 -7.85 -7.79
CA ARG A 61 4.22 -7.50 -7.83
C ARG A 61 3.97 -6.18 -8.56
N MET A 62 4.85 -5.20 -8.37
CA MET A 62 4.81 -3.96 -9.16
C MET A 62 5.01 -4.22 -10.65
N ALA A 63 5.89 -5.15 -11.03
CA ALA A 63 6.10 -5.51 -12.43
C ALA A 63 4.90 -6.26 -13.03
N GLU A 64 4.27 -7.14 -12.26
CA GLU A 64 3.04 -7.85 -12.64
C GLU A 64 1.87 -6.88 -12.85
N ASP A 65 1.66 -5.93 -11.94
CA ASP A 65 0.59 -4.92 -12.06
C ASP A 65 0.77 -4.06 -13.33
N TYR A 66 2.02 -3.67 -13.65
CA TYR A 66 2.32 -2.96 -14.89
C TYR A 66 2.07 -3.82 -16.14
N LEU A 67 2.45 -5.10 -16.09
CA LEU A 67 2.25 -6.03 -17.19
C LEU A 67 0.76 -6.26 -17.46
N GLU A 68 -0.06 -6.30 -16.41
CA GLU A 68 -1.51 -6.48 -16.50
C GLU A 68 -2.19 -5.25 -17.13
N VAL A 69 -1.78 -4.04 -16.74
CA VAL A 69 -2.25 -2.78 -17.35
C VAL A 69 -1.87 -2.70 -18.83
N TYR A 70 -0.63 -3.05 -19.20
CA TYR A 70 -0.22 -3.05 -20.60
C TYR A 70 -0.95 -4.10 -21.43
N THR A 71 -1.18 -5.28 -20.87
CA THR A 71 -1.93 -6.36 -21.53
C THR A 71 -3.34 -5.91 -21.86
N LYS A 72 -4.06 -5.33 -20.88
CA LYS A 72 -5.41 -4.79 -21.09
C LYS A 72 -5.47 -3.70 -22.17
N LEU A 73 -4.52 -2.76 -22.16
CA LEU A 73 -4.44 -1.70 -23.17
C LEU A 73 -4.21 -2.26 -24.58
N ILE A 74 -3.42 -3.32 -24.70
CA ILE A 74 -3.16 -4.00 -25.99
C ILE A 74 -4.43 -4.73 -26.46
N GLU A 75 -5.12 -5.42 -25.56
CA GLU A 75 -6.36 -6.15 -25.87
C GLU A 75 -7.50 -5.20 -26.29
N GLU A 76 -7.68 -4.09 -25.58
CA GLU A 76 -8.65 -3.05 -25.93
C GLU A 76 -8.35 -2.44 -27.32
N LYS A 77 -7.07 -2.17 -27.60
CA LYS A 77 -6.66 -1.69 -28.94
C LYS A 77 -6.89 -2.73 -30.03
N ALA A 78 -6.63 -4.00 -29.75
CA ALA A 78 -6.84 -5.08 -30.70
C ALA A 78 -8.34 -5.26 -31.01
N ALA A 79 -9.20 -5.20 -29.99
CA ALA A 79 -10.65 -5.27 -30.15
C ALA A 79 -11.20 -4.09 -30.99
N ALA A 80 -10.66 -2.88 -30.79
CA ALA A 80 -11.05 -1.69 -31.55
C ALA A 80 -10.59 -1.67 -33.02
N LEU A 81 -9.64 -2.53 -33.41
CA LEU A 81 -9.14 -2.65 -34.78
C LEU A 81 -9.85 -3.76 -35.58
N VAL A 82 -10.60 -4.63 -34.92
CA VAL A 82 -11.25 -5.82 -35.52
C VAL A 82 -12.79 -5.67 -35.58
N GLY A 83 -13.36 -4.63 -34.95
CA GLY A 83 -14.76 -4.22 -35.07
C GLY A 83 -14.97 -3.10 -36.08
#